data_AF-A0A7C7PV02-F1
#
_entry.id   AF-A0A7C7PV02-F1
#
_cell.length_a   1.000
_cell.length_b   1.000
_cell.length_c   1.000
_cell.angle_alpha   90.00
_cell.angle_beta   90.00
_cell.angle_gamma   90.00
#
_symmetry.space_group_name_H-M   'P 1'
#
loop_
_entity.id
_entity.type
_entity.pdbx_description
1 polymer ?
#
loop_
_entity_poly.entity_id
_entity_poly.type
_entity_poly.pdbx_seq_one_letter_code
_entity_poly.pdbx_strand_id
1 'polypeptide(L)'
;MWNLRLWCPSCQTVLANEQVSEEGRCWRCGSIVKQKEIPSWFFKITAYAKELLEDLEILKNKWPEKVRIMQKNWIGKSKGAYIDFEVDIELDKELKEKIENLSKEYENRFFIKDNRLYIRVFTTRPDTVFGVTYLVLAPEHPLAPLITSEEKKDKVYGFIEKVKKLDLKKRSRGDFEKEGVDIGTNIIHPITGEKFPIYLANFAIFDYGTGAVMSVPAHDQRDFDFAKKYDLPIKVVIIPEEEFKKLKENLSEDEFLAILQNYHPKKDLEKAYEDKGYLVNSAEFSGLYNEEAKKEITKYLKSLGKGDFATQYRLRDWNISRQRYWGTPIPIIYWENCKVVPVSEKDLPVKLPE
;
A
#
# COMPACT_ATOMS: atom_id res chain seq x y z
N MET A 1 -2.48 19.85 1.16
CA MET A 1 -2.26 18.52 0.55
C MET A 1 -1.23 17.83 1.43
N TRP A 2 -1.61 16.72 2.04
CA TRP A 2 -1.18 16.36 3.40
C TRP A 2 0.27 15.88 3.47
N ASN A 3 1.20 16.78 3.78
CA ASN A 3 2.60 16.46 4.06
C ASN A 3 2.82 16.05 5.52
N LEU A 4 2.18 14.96 5.97
CA LEU A 4 2.29 14.50 7.35
C LEU A 4 3.72 14.02 7.64
N ARG A 5 4.28 14.50 8.75
CA ARG A 5 5.61 14.16 9.27
C ARG A 5 5.50 13.64 10.70
N LEU A 6 6.37 12.71 11.05
CA LEU A 6 6.57 12.25 12.41
C LEU A 6 7.11 13.42 13.24
N TRP A 7 6.33 13.91 14.20
CA TRP A 7 6.61 15.07 15.02
C TRP A 7 6.73 14.68 16.49
N CYS A 8 7.85 15.02 17.11
CA CYS A 8 8.02 14.85 18.54
C CYS A 8 7.54 16.13 19.28
N PRO A 9 6.50 16.05 20.12
CA PRO A 9 5.99 17.22 20.84
C PRO A 9 6.93 17.72 21.94
N SER A 10 7.76 16.84 22.52
CA SER A 10 8.75 17.27 23.53
C SER A 10 10.00 17.86 22.87
N CYS A 11 10.52 17.23 21.81
CA CYS A 11 11.69 17.76 21.09
C CYS A 11 11.37 18.91 20.13
N GLN A 12 10.09 19.18 19.87
CA GLN A 12 9.61 20.22 18.94
C GLN A 12 10.30 20.13 17.56
N THR A 13 10.43 18.92 17.03
CA THR A 13 11.04 18.68 15.70
C THR A 13 10.44 17.45 15.03
N VAL A 14 10.53 17.42 13.70
CA VAL A 14 10.28 16.20 12.94
C VAL A 14 11.36 15.14 13.18
N LEU A 15 10.99 13.88 13.02
CA LEU A 15 11.82 12.69 13.14
C LEU A 15 11.79 11.90 11.83
N ALA A 16 12.90 11.22 11.52
CA ALA A 16 12.90 10.16 10.51
C ALA A 16 12.23 8.89 11.06
N ASN A 17 11.86 7.95 10.19
CA ASN A 17 11.23 6.68 10.61
C ASN A 17 12.14 5.89 11.57
N GLU A 18 13.45 5.95 11.32
CA GLU A 18 14.53 5.33 12.08
C GLU A 18 14.70 5.94 13.49
N GLN A 19 14.23 7.17 13.69
CA GLN A 19 14.33 7.90 14.96
C GLN A 19 13.10 7.71 15.86
N VAL A 20 12.21 6.81 15.47
CA VAL A 20 11.05 6.43 16.27
C VAL A 20 11.25 4.97 16.67
N SER A 21 11.19 4.67 17.96
CA SER A 21 11.26 3.29 18.47
C SER A 21 10.08 2.47 17.96
N GLU A 22 10.15 1.14 18.07
CA GLU A 22 9.04 0.26 17.71
C GLU A 22 7.74 0.67 18.43
N GLU A 23 7.86 1.14 19.67
CA GLU A 23 6.77 1.65 20.51
C GLU A 23 6.13 2.99 20.06
N GLY A 24 6.60 3.62 18.97
CA GLY A 24 6.04 4.91 18.53
C GLY A 24 6.58 6.10 19.31
N ARG A 25 7.67 5.89 20.05
CA ARG A 25 8.27 6.90 20.91
C ARG A 25 9.50 7.50 20.26
N CYS A 26 9.77 8.76 20.56
CA CYS A 26 11.02 9.40 20.16
C CYS A 26 12.21 8.62 20.75
N TRP A 27 13.18 8.27 19.91
CA TRP A 27 14.39 7.54 20.33
C TRP A 27 15.18 8.23 21.45
N ARG A 28 15.01 9.54 21.61
CA ARG A 28 15.72 10.36 22.59
C ARG A 28 14.93 10.63 23.87
N CYS A 29 13.73 11.21 23.74
CA CYS A 29 12.96 11.69 24.90
C CYS A 29 11.80 10.77 25.32
N GLY A 30 11.58 9.66 24.61
CA GLY A 30 10.53 8.68 24.93
C GLY A 30 9.08 9.18 24.73
N SER A 31 8.87 10.43 24.32
CA SER A 31 7.52 10.97 24.07
C SER A 31 6.84 10.28 22.88
N ILE A 32 5.53 10.12 22.96
CA ILE A 32 4.71 9.61 21.85
C ILE A 32 4.80 10.59 20.68
N VAL A 33 5.16 10.05 19.52
CA VAL A 33 5.30 10.81 18.27
C VAL A 33 3.91 11.03 17.67
N LYS A 34 3.67 12.24 17.15
CA LYS A 34 2.41 12.65 16.49
C LYS A 34 2.63 12.86 15.00
N GLN A 35 1.57 12.96 14.22
CA GLN A 35 1.64 13.47 12.85
C GLN A 35 1.43 14.99 12.84
N LYS A 36 2.21 15.70 12.03
CA LYS A 36 2.02 17.14 11.76
C LYS A 36 2.32 17.43 10.31
N GLU A 37 1.48 18.24 9.66
CA GLU A 37 1.71 18.67 8.27
C GLU A 37 2.85 19.70 8.24
N ILE A 38 4.01 19.30 7.70
CA ILE A 38 5.20 20.16 7.61
C ILE A 38 5.96 19.82 6.32
N PRO A 39 6.15 20.79 5.39
CA PRO A 39 7.09 20.63 4.29
C PRO A 39 8.49 20.25 4.80
N SER A 40 9.15 19.26 4.19
CA SER A 40 10.44 18.76 4.66
C SER A 40 11.29 18.27 3.49
N TRP A 41 12.60 18.26 3.70
CA TRP A 41 13.62 17.78 2.78
C TRP A 41 13.91 16.30 3.02
N PHE A 42 14.09 15.56 1.93
CA PHE A 42 14.33 14.12 1.95
C PHE A 42 15.52 13.75 1.08
N PHE A 43 16.30 12.77 1.51
CA PHE A 43 17.14 12.00 0.59
C PHE A 43 16.33 10.88 -0.04
N LYS A 44 16.42 10.77 -1.38
CA LYS A 44 15.82 9.67 -2.14
C LYS A 44 16.64 8.37 -2.00
N ILE A 45 16.85 7.93 -0.76
CA ILE A 45 17.62 6.71 -0.45
C ILE A 45 16.99 5.46 -1.07
N THR A 46 15.68 5.51 -1.34
CA THR A 46 14.98 4.43 -2.06
C THR A 46 15.52 4.19 -3.46
N ALA A 47 16.13 5.19 -4.11
CA ALA A 47 16.81 5.01 -5.39
C ALA A 47 17.99 4.02 -5.30
N TYR A 48 18.56 3.86 -4.09
CA TYR A 48 19.66 2.95 -3.79
C TYR A 48 19.20 1.66 -3.10
N ALA A 49 17.89 1.41 -2.95
CA ALA A 49 17.39 0.28 -2.17
C ALA A 49 17.84 -1.08 -2.72
N LYS A 50 18.01 -1.21 -4.04
CA LYS A 50 18.54 -2.42 -4.68
C LYS A 50 20.01 -2.63 -4.33
N GLU A 51 20.83 -1.61 -4.53
CA GLU A 51 22.27 -1.62 -4.26
C GLU A 51 22.54 -1.91 -2.77
N LEU A 52 21.90 -1.16 -1.87
CA LEU A 52 21.99 -1.35 -0.42
C LEU A 52 21.63 -2.79 0.02
N LEU A 53 20.73 -3.46 -0.69
CA LEU A 53 20.32 -4.82 -0.37
C LEU A 53 21.30 -5.86 -0.92
N GLU A 54 21.75 -5.69 -2.17
CA GLU A 54 22.65 -6.62 -2.86
C GLU A 54 24.05 -6.60 -2.22
N ASP A 55 24.52 -5.42 -1.80
CA ASP A 55 25.82 -5.25 -1.16
C ASP A 55 25.92 -5.87 0.23
N LEU A 56 24.80 -6.23 0.88
CA LEU A 56 24.82 -7.02 2.13
C LEU A 56 25.48 -8.39 1.97
N GLU A 57 25.49 -8.95 0.76
CA GLU A 57 26.16 -10.23 0.49
C GLU A 57 27.69 -10.07 0.47
N ILE A 58 28.20 -8.93 0.02
CA ILE A 58 29.64 -8.59 0.08
C ILE A 58 30.12 -8.55 1.55
N LEU A 59 29.21 -8.21 2.47
CA LEU A 59 29.46 -8.10 3.90
C LEU A 59 29.23 -9.41 4.67
N LYS A 60 28.87 -10.52 4.01
CA LYS A 60 28.42 -11.77 4.67
C LYS A 60 29.37 -12.31 5.75
N ASN A 61 30.67 -12.18 5.52
CA ASN A 61 31.74 -12.64 6.42
C ASN A 61 32.47 -11.49 7.14
N LYS A 62 32.01 -10.25 6.96
CA LYS A 62 32.62 -9.05 7.54
C LYS A 62 31.77 -8.42 8.64
N TRP A 63 30.45 -8.62 8.58
CA TRP A 63 29.48 -8.03 9.49
C TRP A 63 28.69 -9.11 10.23
N PRO A 64 28.28 -8.86 11.49
CA PRO A 64 27.41 -9.76 12.23
C PRO A 64 26.14 -10.08 11.43
N GLU A 65 25.78 -11.36 11.35
CA GLU A 65 24.61 -11.83 10.60
C GLU A 65 23.32 -11.14 11.04
N LYS A 66 23.14 -10.96 12.36
CA LYS A 66 21.98 -10.27 12.93
C LYS A 66 21.79 -8.86 12.35
N VAL A 67 22.88 -8.10 12.16
CA VAL A 67 22.82 -6.74 11.59
C VAL A 67 22.40 -6.79 10.13
N ARG A 68 22.96 -7.71 9.34
CA ARG A 68 22.59 -7.90 7.93
C ARG A 68 21.13 -8.33 7.78
N ILE A 69 20.64 -9.24 8.62
CA ILE A 69 19.23 -9.65 8.64
C ILE A 69 18.31 -8.47 8.99
N MET A 70 18.68 -7.67 10.01
CA MET A 70 17.92 -6.47 10.38
C MET A 70 17.83 -5.48 9.21
N GLN A 71 18.94 -5.20 8.52
CA GLN A 71 18.94 -4.31 7.36
C GLN A 71 18.17 -4.87 6.17
N LYS A 72 18.33 -6.17 5.87
CA LYS A 72 17.57 -6.86 4.82
C LYS A 72 16.07 -6.77 5.06
N ASN A 73 15.65 -7.03 6.30
CA ASN A 73 14.25 -6.89 6.70
C ASN A 73 13.82 -5.42 6.62
N TRP A 74 14.62 -4.47 7.12
CA TRP A 74 14.34 -3.03 7.05
C TRP A 74 14.10 -2.56 5.62
N ILE A 75 15.01 -2.88 4.70
CA ILE A 75 14.91 -2.57 3.27
C ILE A 75 13.67 -3.24 2.66
N GLY A 76 13.44 -4.51 2.99
CA GLY A 76 12.19 -5.22 2.72
C GLY A 76 11.79 -5.22 1.25
N LYS A 77 12.58 -5.88 0.39
CA LYS A 77 12.27 -6.04 -1.04
C LYS A 77 11.16 -7.08 -1.23
N SER A 78 10.12 -6.69 -1.96
CA SER A 78 8.99 -7.54 -2.32
C SER A 78 8.82 -7.54 -3.84
N LYS A 79 8.80 -8.73 -4.44
CA LYS A 79 8.41 -8.91 -5.84
C LYS A 79 6.92 -9.18 -5.91
N GLY A 80 6.24 -8.59 -6.88
CA GLY A 80 4.81 -8.69 -7.03
C GLY A 80 4.34 -8.14 -8.36
N ALA A 81 3.12 -7.63 -8.39
CA ALA A 81 2.53 -6.98 -9.53
C ALA A 81 1.87 -5.66 -9.12
N TYR A 82 1.88 -4.70 -10.06
CA TYR A 82 0.91 -3.64 -10.07
C TYR A 82 -0.36 -4.12 -10.77
N ILE A 83 -1.51 -3.74 -10.20
CA ILE A 83 -2.83 -4.00 -10.79
C ILE A 83 -3.60 -2.69 -10.78
N ASP A 84 -4.18 -2.34 -11.92
CA ASP A 84 -4.88 -1.07 -12.13
C ASP A 84 -6.38 -1.29 -12.14
N PHE A 85 -7.06 -0.83 -11.10
CA PHE A 85 -8.51 -0.91 -10.93
C PHE A 85 -9.15 0.37 -11.43
N GLU A 86 -10.08 0.26 -12.38
CA GLU A 86 -10.88 1.40 -12.82
C GLU A 86 -11.84 1.82 -11.71
N VAL A 87 -12.03 3.12 -11.51
CA VAL A 87 -13.00 3.66 -10.55
C VAL A 87 -14.29 3.97 -11.29
N ASP A 88 -15.39 3.44 -10.78
CA ASP A 88 -16.74 3.62 -11.33
C ASP A 88 -17.29 5.02 -10.99
N ILE A 89 -16.73 6.03 -11.64
CA ILE A 89 -17.08 7.45 -11.45
C ILE A 89 -17.01 8.20 -12.77
N GLU A 90 -17.93 9.13 -12.98
CA GLU A 90 -17.88 10.07 -14.09
C GLU A 90 -16.92 11.22 -13.77
N LEU A 91 -16.04 11.55 -14.72
CA LEU A 91 -15.07 12.63 -14.57
C LEU A 91 -15.57 13.88 -15.29
N ASP A 92 -16.08 14.85 -14.54
CA ASP A 92 -16.25 16.21 -15.06
C ASP A 92 -14.89 16.88 -15.30
N LYS A 93 -14.91 18.03 -16.01
CA LYS A 93 -13.70 18.76 -16.40
C LYS A 93 -12.87 19.21 -15.19
N GLU A 94 -13.51 19.66 -14.13
CA GLU A 94 -12.83 20.19 -12.93
C GLU A 94 -12.19 19.06 -12.12
N LEU A 95 -12.91 17.97 -11.90
CA LEU A 95 -12.42 16.78 -11.21
C LEU A 95 -11.25 16.16 -11.98
N LYS A 96 -11.38 16.06 -13.31
CA LYS A 96 -10.32 15.54 -14.18
C LYS A 96 -9.03 16.35 -14.03
N GLU A 97 -9.10 17.68 -14.13
CA GLU A 97 -7.92 18.55 -14.01
C GLU A 97 -7.25 18.44 -12.63
N LYS A 98 -8.06 18.38 -11.56
CA LYS A 98 -7.56 18.16 -10.19
C LYS A 98 -6.80 16.84 -10.07
N ILE A 99 -7.38 15.75 -10.59
CA ILE A 99 -6.76 14.42 -10.52
C ILE A 99 -5.50 14.34 -11.38
N GLU A 100 -5.51 14.90 -12.60
CA GLU A 100 -4.33 14.93 -13.47
C GLU A 100 -3.16 15.67 -12.82
N ASN A 101 -3.43 16.81 -12.16
CA ASN A 101 -2.39 17.53 -11.43
C ASN A 101 -1.87 16.74 -10.23
N LEU A 102 -2.75 16.10 -9.47
CA LEU A 102 -2.38 15.21 -8.37
C LEU A 102 -1.55 14.00 -8.84
N SER A 103 -1.89 13.40 -9.97
CA SER A 103 -1.20 12.20 -10.48
C SER A 103 0.27 12.47 -10.84
N LYS A 104 0.63 13.73 -11.16
CA LYS A 104 2.01 14.15 -11.40
C LYS A 104 2.83 14.21 -10.11
N GLU A 105 2.20 14.57 -8.99
CA GLU A 105 2.85 14.59 -7.67
C GLU A 105 2.95 13.18 -7.08
N TYR A 106 1.93 12.35 -7.32
CA TYR A 106 1.75 11.02 -6.75
C TYR A 106 1.94 9.92 -7.79
N GLU A 107 3.07 9.97 -8.50
CA GLU A 107 3.40 9.03 -9.57
C GLU A 107 3.20 7.56 -9.12
N ASN A 108 2.71 6.72 -10.03
CA ASN A 108 2.47 5.28 -9.84
C ASN A 108 1.40 4.91 -8.80
N ARG A 109 0.52 5.83 -8.40
CA ARG A 109 -0.58 5.54 -7.45
C ARG A 109 -1.96 5.54 -8.11
N PHE A 110 -2.21 6.52 -8.98
CA PHE A 110 -3.44 6.63 -9.74
C PHE A 110 -3.19 7.50 -10.96
N PHE A 111 -4.02 7.32 -12.00
CA PHE A 111 -3.88 8.03 -13.26
C PHE A 111 -5.21 8.05 -14.02
N ILE A 112 -5.32 8.94 -15.00
CA ILE A 112 -6.43 8.95 -15.95
C ILE A 112 -5.93 8.42 -17.28
N LYS A 113 -6.67 7.48 -17.87
CA LYS A 113 -6.43 6.95 -19.21
C LYS A 113 -7.77 6.78 -19.92
N ASP A 114 -7.88 7.25 -21.15
CA ASP A 114 -9.12 7.16 -21.96
C ASP A 114 -10.37 7.68 -21.23
N ASN A 115 -10.21 8.82 -20.53
CA ASN A 115 -11.24 9.47 -19.71
C ASN A 115 -11.78 8.62 -18.54
N ARG A 116 -11.02 7.62 -18.10
CA ARG A 116 -11.33 6.77 -16.95
C ARG A 116 -10.26 6.92 -15.88
N LEU A 117 -10.68 6.95 -14.62
CA LEU A 117 -9.79 7.01 -13.47
C LEU A 117 -9.35 5.60 -13.07
N TYR A 118 -8.06 5.41 -12.84
CA TYR A 118 -7.49 4.17 -12.36
C TYR A 118 -6.76 4.37 -11.04
N ILE A 119 -6.98 3.45 -10.10
CA ILE A 119 -6.19 3.30 -8.88
C ILE A 119 -5.26 2.10 -9.06
N ARG A 120 -3.97 2.35 -8.91
CA ARG A 120 -2.94 1.31 -8.94
C ARG A 120 -2.77 0.73 -7.55
N VAL A 121 -2.77 -0.59 -7.44
CA VAL A 121 -2.40 -1.32 -6.22
C VAL A 121 -1.11 -2.10 -6.45
N PHE A 122 -0.35 -2.33 -5.39
CA PHE A 122 0.73 -3.31 -5.39
C PHE A 122 0.31 -4.54 -4.58
N THR A 123 0.56 -5.73 -5.12
CA THR A 123 0.35 -7.00 -4.40
C THR A 123 1.49 -7.98 -4.64
N THR A 124 1.87 -8.74 -3.61
CA THR A 124 2.76 -9.90 -3.73
C THR A 124 2.00 -11.19 -4.07
N ARG A 125 0.66 -11.11 -4.11
CA ARG A 125 -0.26 -12.22 -4.37
C ARG A 125 -1.17 -11.92 -5.59
N PRO A 126 -0.62 -11.66 -6.79
CA PRO A 126 -1.48 -11.51 -7.98
C PRO A 126 -2.25 -12.79 -8.32
N ASP A 127 -1.83 -13.95 -7.80
CA ASP A 127 -2.56 -15.22 -7.86
C ASP A 127 -3.97 -15.15 -7.29
N THR A 128 -4.22 -14.23 -6.34
CA THR A 128 -5.50 -14.14 -5.65
C THR A 128 -6.43 -13.06 -6.19
N VAL A 129 -6.10 -12.42 -7.32
CA VAL A 129 -6.86 -11.26 -7.84
C VAL A 129 -8.35 -11.54 -8.01
N PHE A 130 -8.74 -12.75 -8.44
CA PHE A 130 -10.15 -13.14 -8.61
C PHE A 130 -10.94 -13.23 -7.31
N GLY A 131 -10.25 -13.23 -6.16
CA GLY A 131 -10.84 -13.23 -4.82
C GLY A 131 -11.01 -11.83 -4.24
N VAL A 132 -10.72 -10.78 -5.01
CA VAL A 132 -10.94 -9.39 -4.58
C VAL A 132 -12.44 -9.15 -4.41
N THR A 133 -12.82 -8.63 -3.24
CA THR A 133 -14.23 -8.31 -2.93
C THR A 133 -14.44 -6.86 -2.47
N TYR A 134 -13.37 -6.12 -2.23
CA TYR A 134 -13.35 -4.67 -1.99
C TYR A 134 -11.93 -4.12 -2.16
N LEU A 135 -11.82 -2.79 -2.26
CA LEU A 135 -10.56 -2.06 -2.26
C LEU A 135 -10.43 -1.24 -0.97
N VAL A 136 -9.23 -1.16 -0.41
CA VAL A 136 -8.93 -0.27 0.71
C VAL A 136 -7.98 0.83 0.28
N LEU A 137 -8.34 2.08 0.60
CA LEU A 137 -7.44 3.23 0.54
C LEU A 137 -6.98 3.65 1.92
N ALA A 138 -5.75 4.16 2.00
CA ALA A 138 -5.31 4.89 3.17
C ALA A 138 -6.19 6.15 3.37
N PRO A 139 -6.57 6.52 4.60
CA PRO A 139 -7.36 7.73 4.85
C PRO A 139 -6.68 9.02 4.39
N GLU A 140 -5.35 9.01 4.29
CA GLU A 140 -4.54 10.10 3.77
C GLU A 140 -4.43 10.13 2.23
N HIS A 141 -5.00 9.14 1.53
CA HIS A 141 -4.90 9.04 0.08
C HIS A 141 -5.58 10.25 -0.59
N PRO A 142 -4.90 10.97 -1.51
CA PRO A 142 -5.40 12.24 -2.05
C PRO A 142 -6.68 12.08 -2.88
N LEU A 143 -6.92 10.90 -3.46
CA LEU A 143 -8.18 10.60 -4.14
C LEU A 143 -9.36 10.43 -3.17
N ALA A 144 -9.14 10.02 -1.91
CA ALA A 144 -10.22 9.69 -0.98
C ALA A 144 -11.32 10.77 -0.93
N PRO A 145 -11.02 12.07 -0.67
CA PRO A 145 -12.06 13.10 -0.67
C PRO A 145 -12.65 13.41 -2.05
N LEU A 146 -11.94 13.10 -3.15
CA LEU A 146 -12.35 13.44 -4.52
C LEU A 146 -13.29 12.41 -5.14
N ILE A 147 -13.15 11.14 -4.72
CA ILE A 147 -13.97 10.04 -5.24
C ILE A 147 -15.00 9.57 -4.22
N THR A 148 -15.15 10.26 -3.08
CA THR A 148 -16.21 9.98 -2.11
C THR A 148 -17.54 10.50 -2.62
N SER A 149 -18.56 9.63 -2.63
CA SER A 149 -19.94 10.00 -2.97
C SER A 149 -20.50 11.06 -2.01
N GLU A 150 -21.42 11.89 -2.51
CA GLU A 150 -22.03 12.98 -1.72
C GLU A 150 -22.63 12.48 -0.39
N GLU A 151 -23.33 11.35 -0.45
CA GLU A 151 -24.01 10.72 0.69
C GLU A 151 -23.06 10.22 1.81
N LYS A 152 -21.80 9.93 1.47
CA LYS A 152 -20.80 9.42 2.43
C LYS A 152 -19.85 10.50 2.92
N LYS A 153 -19.85 11.71 2.35
CA LYS A 153 -18.88 12.77 2.67
C LYS A 153 -18.71 13.00 4.16
N ASP A 154 -19.77 13.32 4.90
CA ASP A 154 -19.67 13.64 6.33
C ASP A 154 -19.03 12.51 7.15
N LYS A 155 -19.43 11.26 6.88
CA LYS A 155 -18.87 10.07 7.54
C LYS A 155 -17.40 9.88 7.19
N VAL A 156 -17.04 10.04 5.92
CA VAL A 156 -15.66 9.90 5.42
C VAL A 156 -14.76 10.97 6.01
N TYR A 157 -15.15 12.24 5.95
CA TYR A 157 -14.38 13.35 6.54
C TYR A 157 -14.22 13.17 8.05
N GLY A 158 -15.28 12.78 8.76
CA GLY A 158 -15.22 12.46 10.18
C GLY A 158 -14.23 11.33 10.48
N PHE A 159 -14.22 10.28 9.66
CA PHE A 159 -13.27 9.17 9.79
C PHE A 159 -11.83 9.59 9.53
N ILE A 160 -11.57 10.37 8.48
CA ILE A 160 -10.23 10.91 8.17
C ILE A 160 -9.70 11.74 9.36
N GLU A 161 -10.53 12.62 9.91
CA GLU A 161 -10.15 13.44 11.08
C GLU A 161 -9.93 12.62 12.35
N LYS A 162 -10.71 11.54 12.55
CA LYS A 162 -10.49 10.57 13.63
C LYS A 162 -9.13 9.90 13.47
N VAL A 163 -8.83 9.39 12.27
CA VAL A 163 -7.59 8.64 11.99
C VAL A 163 -6.34 9.52 12.11
N LYS A 164 -6.40 10.80 11.71
CA LYS A 164 -5.30 11.77 11.91
C LYS A 164 -4.85 11.93 13.36
N LYS A 165 -5.76 11.70 14.32
CA LYS A 165 -5.48 11.80 15.75
C LYS A 165 -4.90 10.51 16.32
N LEU A 166 -4.92 9.40 15.58
CA LEU A 166 -4.37 8.11 16.00
C LEU A 166 -2.84 8.08 15.84
N ASP A 167 -2.19 7.33 16.72
CA ASP A 167 -0.74 7.08 16.67
C ASP A 167 -0.40 6.14 15.49
N LEU A 168 0.44 6.61 14.56
CA LEU A 168 0.90 5.90 13.36
C LEU A 168 1.53 4.53 13.67
N LYS A 169 2.32 4.40 14.74
CA LYS A 169 3.01 3.13 15.01
C LYS A 169 2.11 2.10 15.66
N LYS A 170 1.05 2.53 16.34
CA LYS A 170 -0.02 1.62 16.76
C LYS A 170 -0.85 1.16 15.54
N ARG A 171 -1.09 2.01 14.54
CA ARG A 171 -1.69 1.60 13.24
C ARG A 171 -0.80 0.59 12.48
N SER A 172 0.51 0.80 12.47
CA SER A 172 1.47 -0.13 11.84
C SER A 172 1.66 -1.46 12.58
N ARG A 173 1.39 -1.54 13.88
CA ARG A 173 1.51 -2.77 14.69
C ARG A 173 0.26 -3.65 14.66
N GLY A 174 -0.89 -3.11 14.26
CA GLY A 174 -2.16 -3.86 14.25
C GLY A 174 -2.83 -3.98 15.62
N ASP A 175 -2.34 -3.29 16.65
CA ASP A 175 -2.88 -3.27 18.03
C ASP A 175 -4.11 -2.34 18.18
N PHE A 176 -4.94 -2.26 17.15
CA PHE A 176 -6.20 -1.52 17.18
C PHE A 176 -7.33 -2.35 16.60
N GLU A 177 -8.53 -2.03 17.04
CA GLU A 177 -9.72 -2.44 16.32
C GLU A 177 -9.62 -1.91 14.88
N LYS A 178 -9.67 -2.84 13.92
CA LYS A 178 -9.68 -2.50 12.49
C LYS A 178 -10.99 -1.77 12.22
N GLU A 179 -10.88 -0.53 11.78
CA GLU A 179 -12.04 0.30 11.45
C GLU A 179 -11.89 0.80 10.02
N GLY A 180 -13.01 0.91 9.35
CA GLY A 180 -13.11 1.55 8.06
C GLY A 180 -14.48 2.14 7.81
N VAL A 181 -14.55 2.90 6.71
CA VAL A 181 -15.75 3.58 6.24
C VAL A 181 -15.85 3.38 4.73
N ASP A 182 -17.03 2.99 4.27
CA ASP A 182 -17.38 2.93 2.86
C ASP A 182 -17.50 4.35 2.29
N ILE A 183 -16.86 4.61 1.16
CA ILE A 183 -16.87 5.92 0.49
C ILE A 183 -18.03 6.08 -0.51
N GLY A 184 -18.78 5.01 -0.77
CA GLY A 184 -19.93 4.99 -1.68
C GLY A 184 -19.57 5.03 -3.17
N THR A 185 -18.33 4.71 -3.50
CA THR A 185 -17.82 4.59 -4.87
C THR A 185 -17.17 3.23 -5.03
N ASN A 186 -17.29 2.65 -6.22
CA ASN A 186 -16.81 1.31 -6.52
C ASN A 186 -15.55 1.33 -7.40
N ILE A 187 -14.76 0.27 -7.30
CA ILE A 187 -13.84 -0.15 -8.36
C ILE A 187 -14.53 -1.12 -9.32
N ILE A 188 -13.99 -1.22 -10.53
CA ILE A 188 -14.29 -2.26 -11.51
C ILE A 188 -13.10 -3.20 -11.57
N HIS A 189 -13.35 -4.48 -11.34
CA HIS A 189 -12.33 -5.52 -11.35
C HIS A 189 -11.72 -5.65 -12.76
N PRO A 190 -10.38 -5.64 -12.92
CA PRO A 190 -9.72 -5.48 -14.22
C PRO A 190 -9.90 -6.67 -15.17
N ILE A 191 -10.23 -7.85 -14.63
CA ILE A 191 -10.47 -9.09 -15.41
C ILE A 191 -11.97 -9.40 -15.52
N THR A 192 -12.68 -9.58 -14.39
CA THR A 192 -14.10 -9.97 -14.39
C THR A 192 -15.08 -8.84 -14.75
N GLY A 193 -14.68 -7.56 -14.61
CA GLY A 193 -15.58 -6.42 -14.81
C GLY A 193 -16.60 -6.21 -13.68
N GLU A 194 -16.56 -7.03 -12.63
CA GLU A 194 -17.44 -6.90 -11.45
C GLU A 194 -17.12 -5.63 -10.66
N LYS A 195 -18.14 -5.06 -10.02
CA LYS A 195 -18.02 -3.86 -9.20
C LYS A 195 -17.84 -4.22 -7.73
N PHE A 196 -16.86 -3.62 -7.08
CA PHE A 196 -16.59 -3.82 -5.65
C PHE A 196 -16.43 -2.49 -4.91
N PRO A 197 -16.88 -2.39 -3.65
CA PRO A 197 -16.84 -1.14 -2.90
C PRO A 197 -15.41 -0.72 -2.53
N ILE A 198 -15.21 0.59 -2.39
CA ILE A 198 -13.98 1.18 -1.87
C ILE A 198 -14.21 1.61 -0.42
N TYR A 199 -13.30 1.21 0.46
CA TYR A 199 -13.27 1.61 1.86
C TYR A 199 -12.04 2.46 2.16
N LEU A 200 -12.16 3.39 3.10
CA LEU A 200 -10.99 3.88 3.85
C LEU A 200 -10.81 3.02 5.08
N ALA A 201 -9.58 2.61 5.40
CA ALA A 201 -9.33 1.83 6.61
C ALA A 201 -8.13 2.34 7.40
N ASN A 202 -8.24 2.30 8.74
CA ASN A 202 -7.21 2.83 9.64
C ASN A 202 -5.88 2.03 9.60
N PHE A 203 -5.86 0.80 9.08
CA PHE A 203 -4.63 0.01 8.96
C PHE A 203 -3.90 0.21 7.62
N ALA A 204 -4.54 0.84 6.63
CA ALA A 204 -3.89 1.20 5.38
C ALA A 204 -2.96 2.39 5.60
N ILE A 205 -1.76 2.31 5.01
CA ILE A 205 -0.68 3.30 5.17
C ILE A 205 -0.38 3.89 3.79
N PHE A 206 -0.56 5.19 3.66
CA PHE A 206 -0.36 5.88 2.38
C PHE A 206 1.08 5.72 1.84
N ASP A 207 2.08 5.83 2.70
CA ASP A 207 3.49 5.72 2.29
C ASP A 207 3.94 4.29 1.95
N TYR A 208 3.10 3.27 2.11
CA TYR A 208 3.44 1.88 1.80
C TYR A 208 2.78 1.43 0.49
N GLY A 209 3.58 0.90 -0.44
CA GLY A 209 3.11 0.54 -1.78
C GLY A 209 2.55 1.76 -2.49
N THR A 210 1.30 1.67 -2.94
CA THR A 210 0.60 2.78 -3.62
C THR A 210 -0.38 3.52 -2.71
N GLY A 211 -0.45 3.17 -1.42
CA GLY A 211 -1.47 3.69 -0.50
C GLY A 211 -2.88 3.15 -0.78
N ALA A 212 -2.99 2.16 -1.66
CA ALA A 212 -4.19 1.41 -2.00
C ALA A 212 -3.86 -0.09 -1.97
N VAL A 213 -4.80 -0.90 -1.47
CA VAL A 213 -4.65 -2.36 -1.31
C VAL A 213 -5.89 -3.02 -1.88
N MET A 214 -5.71 -4.04 -2.73
CA MET A 214 -6.82 -4.94 -3.09
C MET A 214 -7.03 -5.91 -1.94
N SER A 215 -8.28 -6.10 -1.51
CA SER A 215 -8.55 -6.95 -0.37
C SER A 215 -9.13 -8.29 -0.80
N VAL A 216 -8.48 -9.37 -0.35
CA VAL A 216 -8.83 -10.75 -0.70
C VAL A 216 -9.07 -11.55 0.58
N PRO A 217 -10.29 -11.47 1.17
CA PRO A 217 -10.57 -11.98 2.51
C PRO A 217 -10.29 -13.47 2.71
N ALA A 218 -10.46 -14.30 1.68
CA ALA A 218 -10.18 -15.72 1.81
C ALA A 218 -8.69 -16.04 1.99
N HIS A 219 -7.78 -15.10 1.68
CA HIS A 219 -6.33 -15.34 1.54
C HIS A 219 -5.40 -14.30 2.18
N ASP A 220 -5.93 -13.32 2.94
CA ASP A 220 -5.17 -12.44 3.84
C ASP A 220 -5.97 -12.31 5.14
N GLN A 221 -5.36 -12.64 6.28
CA GLN A 221 -6.06 -12.64 7.56
C GLN A 221 -6.59 -11.25 7.96
N ARG A 222 -5.92 -10.18 7.54
CA ARG A 222 -6.36 -8.83 7.86
C ARG A 222 -7.60 -8.46 7.08
N ASP A 223 -7.63 -8.83 5.81
CA ASP A 223 -8.81 -8.65 4.95
C ASP A 223 -9.98 -9.51 5.42
N PHE A 224 -9.71 -10.72 5.91
CA PHE A 224 -10.71 -11.62 6.50
C PHE A 224 -11.41 -10.99 7.70
N ASP A 225 -10.64 -10.53 8.69
CA ASP A 225 -11.18 -9.93 9.90
C ASP A 225 -12.02 -8.68 9.59
N PHE A 226 -11.55 -7.87 8.63
CA PHE A 226 -12.28 -6.69 8.18
C PHE A 226 -13.57 -7.09 7.46
N ALA A 227 -13.51 -8.07 6.55
CA ALA A 227 -14.68 -8.55 5.83
C ALA A 227 -15.74 -9.12 6.77
N LYS A 228 -15.34 -9.93 7.76
CA LYS A 228 -16.24 -10.45 8.79
C LYS A 228 -16.89 -9.33 9.61
N LYS A 229 -16.13 -8.28 9.97
CA LYS A 229 -16.65 -7.14 10.75
C LYS A 229 -17.68 -6.31 9.96
N TYR A 230 -17.48 -6.16 8.65
CA TYR A 230 -18.31 -5.30 7.78
C TYR A 230 -19.27 -6.09 6.89
N ASP A 231 -19.44 -7.39 7.12
CA ASP A 231 -20.29 -8.30 6.34
C ASP A 231 -20.00 -8.24 4.83
N LEU A 232 -18.71 -8.22 4.47
CA LEU A 232 -18.25 -8.17 3.09
C LEU A 232 -18.07 -9.59 2.51
N PRO A 233 -18.26 -9.78 1.19
CA PRO A 233 -18.11 -11.08 0.57
C PRO A 233 -16.72 -11.69 0.78
N ILE A 234 -16.68 -13.01 0.97
CA ILE A 234 -15.45 -13.79 1.09
C ILE A 234 -15.45 -14.85 -0.02
N LYS A 235 -14.57 -14.69 -1.00
CA LYS A 235 -14.48 -15.58 -2.16
C LYS A 235 -13.20 -16.40 -2.12
N VAL A 236 -13.34 -17.72 -2.03
CA VAL A 236 -12.21 -18.66 -2.09
C VAL A 236 -11.73 -18.76 -3.52
N VAL A 237 -10.44 -18.52 -3.73
CA VAL A 237 -9.77 -18.68 -5.03
C VAL A 237 -8.53 -19.56 -4.98
N ILE A 238 -8.12 -20.01 -3.79
CA ILE A 238 -7.04 -20.98 -3.61
C ILE A 238 -7.50 -22.04 -2.60
N ILE A 239 -7.31 -23.31 -2.95
CA ILE A 239 -7.54 -24.44 -2.06
C ILE A 239 -6.23 -25.19 -1.75
N PRO A 240 -6.12 -25.84 -0.58
CA PRO A 240 -4.96 -26.65 -0.24
C PRO A 240 -4.70 -27.78 -1.26
N GLU A 241 -3.44 -28.14 -1.43
CA GLU A 241 -3.03 -29.23 -2.34
C GLU A 241 -3.72 -30.56 -2.03
N GLU A 242 -3.88 -30.90 -0.74
CA GLU A 242 -4.58 -32.11 -0.32
C GLU A 242 -6.05 -32.12 -0.72
N GLU A 243 -6.70 -30.96 -0.71
CA GLU A 243 -8.09 -30.84 -1.15
C GLU A 243 -8.19 -30.94 -2.67
N PHE A 244 -7.29 -30.28 -3.40
CA PHE A 244 -7.21 -30.37 -4.84
C PHE A 244 -7.01 -31.82 -5.33
N LYS A 245 -6.09 -32.57 -4.71
CA LYS A 245 -5.86 -34.00 -5.01
C LYS A 245 -7.12 -34.83 -4.74
N LYS A 246 -7.77 -34.64 -3.59
CA LYS A 246 -9.02 -35.33 -3.26
C LYS A 246 -10.13 -35.05 -4.28
N LEU A 247 -10.28 -33.80 -4.74
CA LEU A 247 -11.25 -33.47 -5.77
C LEU A 247 -10.92 -34.19 -7.08
N LYS A 248 -9.64 -34.18 -7.48
CA LYS A 248 -9.18 -34.81 -8.72
C LYS A 248 -9.32 -36.34 -8.72
N GLU A 249 -9.14 -36.99 -7.58
CA GLU A 249 -9.22 -38.46 -7.45
C GLU A 249 -10.66 -38.98 -7.35
N ASN A 250 -11.57 -38.19 -6.77
CA ASN A 250 -12.93 -38.65 -6.43
C ASN A 250 -14.02 -38.22 -7.42
N LEU A 251 -13.67 -37.44 -8.44
CA LEU A 251 -14.61 -36.87 -9.41
C LEU A 251 -14.25 -37.29 -10.82
N SER A 252 -15.25 -37.37 -11.69
CA SER A 252 -14.98 -37.42 -13.13
C SER A 252 -14.31 -36.14 -13.61
N GLU A 253 -13.69 -36.17 -14.79
CA GLU A 253 -13.00 -35.00 -15.35
C GLU A 253 -13.94 -33.79 -15.53
N ASP A 254 -15.15 -34.01 -16.02
CA ASP A 254 -16.15 -32.96 -16.21
C ASP A 254 -16.61 -32.36 -14.87
N GLU A 255 -16.85 -33.20 -13.86
CA GLU A 255 -17.21 -32.74 -12.51
C GLU A 255 -16.06 -31.96 -11.86
N PHE A 256 -14.83 -32.43 -12.03
CA PHE A 256 -13.65 -31.77 -11.51
C PHE A 256 -13.49 -30.38 -12.13
N LEU A 257 -13.58 -30.27 -13.46
CA LEU A 257 -13.50 -28.98 -14.17
C LEU A 257 -14.63 -28.04 -13.76
N ALA A 258 -15.86 -28.55 -13.59
CA ALA A 258 -16.98 -27.75 -13.12
C ALA A 258 -16.77 -27.22 -11.69
N ILE A 259 -16.26 -28.05 -10.78
CA ILE A 259 -15.95 -27.64 -9.40
C ILE A 259 -14.83 -26.60 -9.38
N LEU A 260 -13.80 -26.72 -10.21
CA LEU A 260 -12.73 -25.72 -10.26
C LEU A 260 -13.25 -24.32 -10.61
N GLN A 261 -14.37 -24.21 -11.33
CA GLN A 261 -14.98 -22.93 -11.70
C GLN A 261 -16.00 -22.41 -10.67
N ASN A 262 -16.61 -23.31 -9.88
CA ASN A 262 -17.68 -22.98 -8.93
C ASN A 262 -17.45 -23.69 -7.58
N TYR A 263 -16.23 -23.57 -7.04
CA TYR A 263 -15.87 -24.18 -5.78
C TYR A 263 -16.51 -23.40 -4.62
N HIS A 264 -17.20 -24.12 -3.74
CA HIS A 264 -17.71 -23.60 -2.48
C HIS A 264 -17.17 -24.46 -1.33
N PRO A 265 -16.58 -23.86 -0.28
CA PRO A 265 -16.08 -24.61 0.85
C PRO A 265 -17.25 -25.27 1.59
N LYS A 266 -17.07 -26.52 2.04
CA LYS A 266 -18.12 -27.28 2.76
C LYS A 266 -18.51 -26.68 4.10
N LYS A 267 -17.63 -25.86 4.67
CA LYS A 267 -17.82 -25.13 5.92
C LYS A 267 -17.38 -23.69 5.70
N ASP A 268 -17.99 -22.77 6.43
CA ASP A 268 -17.52 -21.40 6.46
C ASP A 268 -16.06 -21.35 6.91
N LEU A 269 -15.29 -20.47 6.28
CA LEU A 269 -13.92 -20.21 6.69
C LEU A 269 -13.93 -19.64 8.11
N GLU A 270 -13.13 -20.25 8.99
CA GLU A 270 -12.84 -19.73 10.33
C GLU A 270 -11.72 -18.69 10.31
N LYS A 271 -10.81 -18.79 9.32
CA LYS A 271 -9.66 -17.90 9.11
C LYS A 271 -9.28 -17.87 7.62
N ALA A 272 -8.44 -16.91 7.24
CA ALA A 272 -7.88 -16.86 5.89
C ALA A 272 -6.93 -18.03 5.63
N TYR A 273 -6.92 -18.51 4.38
CA TYR A 273 -5.94 -19.47 3.89
C TYR A 273 -4.81 -18.76 3.14
N GLU A 274 -3.69 -18.54 3.82
CA GLU A 274 -2.56 -17.74 3.31
C GLU A 274 -1.47 -18.59 2.62
N ASP A 275 -1.55 -19.92 2.76
CA ASP A 275 -0.58 -20.87 2.24
C ASP A 275 -0.67 -21.07 0.71
N LYS A 276 0.24 -21.89 0.18
CA LYS A 276 0.30 -22.27 -1.23
C LYS A 276 -0.71 -23.35 -1.57
N GLY A 277 -1.25 -23.30 -2.77
CA GLY A 277 -2.29 -24.23 -3.21
C GLY A 277 -2.62 -24.09 -4.68
N TYR A 278 -3.79 -24.59 -5.06
CA TYR A 278 -4.27 -24.57 -6.43
C TYR A 278 -5.43 -23.60 -6.59
N LEU A 279 -5.48 -22.93 -7.74
CA LEU A 279 -6.51 -21.93 -8.01
C LEU A 279 -7.87 -22.59 -8.27
N VAL A 280 -8.92 -21.96 -7.76
CA VAL A 280 -10.33 -22.21 -8.07
C VAL A 280 -11.03 -20.88 -8.31
N ASN A 281 -12.21 -20.88 -8.92
CA ASN A 281 -13.02 -19.68 -9.14
C ASN A 281 -12.25 -18.53 -9.84
N SER A 282 -11.29 -18.90 -10.70
CA SER A 282 -10.29 -18.00 -11.29
C SER A 282 -10.26 -18.08 -12.82
N ALA A 283 -11.41 -18.32 -13.44
CA ALA A 283 -11.59 -18.41 -14.89
C ALA A 283 -10.59 -19.40 -15.54
N GLU A 284 -9.84 -18.97 -16.56
CA GLU A 284 -8.85 -19.78 -17.27
C GLU A 284 -7.64 -20.19 -16.42
N PHE A 285 -7.46 -19.59 -15.23
CA PHE A 285 -6.36 -19.89 -14.32
C PHE A 285 -6.73 -20.95 -13.27
N SER A 286 -8.00 -21.34 -13.18
CA SER A 286 -8.44 -22.40 -12.25
C SER A 286 -7.70 -23.71 -12.58
N GLY A 287 -7.19 -24.38 -11.55
CA GLY A 287 -6.37 -25.59 -11.67
C GLY A 287 -4.86 -25.35 -11.71
N LEU A 288 -4.39 -24.12 -11.89
CA LEU A 288 -2.96 -23.81 -11.81
C LEU A 288 -2.47 -23.79 -10.36
N TYR A 289 -1.20 -24.16 -10.16
CA TYR A 289 -0.54 -23.96 -8.88
C TYR A 289 -0.24 -22.48 -8.66
N ASN A 290 -0.45 -21.96 -7.45
CA ASN A 290 -0.48 -20.52 -7.23
C ASN A 290 0.83 -19.79 -7.54
N GLU A 291 2.00 -20.41 -7.34
CA GLU A 291 3.29 -19.80 -7.71
C GLU A 291 3.48 -19.64 -9.22
N GLU A 292 2.93 -20.55 -10.03
CA GLU A 292 2.88 -20.42 -11.48
C GLU A 292 1.84 -19.37 -11.90
N ALA A 293 0.65 -19.42 -11.27
CA ALA A 293 -0.43 -18.49 -11.54
C ALA A 293 -0.04 -17.03 -11.30
N LYS A 294 0.80 -16.73 -10.30
CA LYS A 294 1.34 -15.36 -10.09
C LYS A 294 1.96 -14.79 -11.37
N LYS A 295 2.74 -15.60 -12.09
CA LYS A 295 3.42 -15.17 -13.32
C LYS A 295 2.43 -15.04 -14.48
N GLU A 296 1.56 -16.03 -14.67
CA GLU A 296 0.64 -16.06 -15.81
C GLU A 296 -0.45 -14.98 -15.68
N ILE A 297 -1.03 -14.77 -14.50
CA ILE A 297 -1.98 -13.69 -14.25
C ILE A 297 -1.33 -12.32 -14.43
N THR A 298 -0.08 -12.13 -13.97
CA THR A 298 0.62 -10.84 -14.15
C THR A 298 0.89 -10.57 -15.63
N LYS A 299 1.28 -11.57 -16.43
CA LYS A 299 1.41 -11.43 -17.89
C LYS A 299 0.07 -11.10 -18.54
N TYR A 300 -1.00 -11.73 -18.10
CA TYR A 300 -2.34 -11.49 -18.62
C TYR A 300 -2.78 -10.04 -18.35
N LEU A 301 -2.66 -9.56 -17.10
CA LEU A 301 -2.91 -8.16 -16.74
C LEU A 301 -2.06 -7.18 -17.57
N LYS A 302 -0.80 -7.52 -17.83
CA LYS A 302 0.08 -6.74 -18.71
C LYS A 302 -0.44 -6.69 -20.15
N SER A 303 -0.89 -7.82 -20.69
CA SER A 303 -1.47 -7.87 -22.04
C SER A 303 -2.74 -7.03 -22.18
N LEU A 304 -3.52 -6.89 -21.10
CA LEU A 304 -4.68 -6.01 -21.03
C LEU A 304 -4.32 -4.53 -20.80
N GLY A 305 -3.05 -4.22 -20.49
CA GLY A 305 -2.63 -2.89 -20.07
C GLY A 305 -3.26 -2.44 -18.74
N LYS A 306 -3.59 -3.40 -17.87
CA LYS A 306 -4.22 -3.20 -16.55
C LYS A 306 -3.30 -3.60 -15.38
N GLY A 307 -2.01 -3.74 -15.64
CA GLY A 307 -1.01 -4.09 -14.64
C GLY A 307 0.35 -4.42 -15.25
N ASP A 308 1.37 -4.63 -14.42
CA ASP A 308 2.68 -5.14 -14.83
C ASP A 308 3.43 -5.73 -13.62
N PHE A 309 4.52 -6.46 -13.88
CA PHE A 309 5.45 -6.90 -12.85
C PHE A 309 6.03 -5.71 -12.10
N ALA A 310 6.11 -5.84 -10.77
CA ALA A 310 6.56 -4.77 -9.89
C ALA A 310 7.54 -5.28 -8.83
N THR A 311 8.47 -4.42 -8.43
CA THR A 311 9.30 -4.62 -7.25
C THR A 311 9.11 -3.41 -6.34
N GLN A 312 8.74 -3.66 -5.09
CA GLN A 312 8.56 -2.65 -4.06
C GLN A 312 9.55 -2.87 -2.93
N TYR A 313 9.84 -1.80 -2.20
CA TYR A 313 10.72 -1.80 -1.04
C TYR A 313 9.98 -1.21 0.14
N ARG A 314 10.14 -1.81 1.32
CA ARG A 314 9.61 -1.26 2.57
C ARG A 314 10.37 -0.01 3.02
N LEU A 315 11.63 0.13 2.60
CA LEU A 315 12.45 1.33 2.81
C LEU A 315 11.70 2.58 2.34
N ARG A 316 11.80 3.66 3.13
CA ARG A 316 11.24 4.97 2.79
C ARG A 316 12.35 5.99 2.60
N ASP A 317 12.03 7.08 1.91
CA ASP A 317 12.94 8.20 1.78
C ASP A 317 13.27 8.83 3.13
N TRP A 318 14.50 9.29 3.26
CA TRP A 318 15.05 9.71 4.54
C TRP A 318 14.79 11.20 4.80
N ASN A 319 13.89 11.51 5.73
CA ASN A 319 13.62 12.90 6.14
C ASN A 319 14.82 13.47 6.92
N ILE A 320 15.43 14.52 6.39
CA ILE A 320 16.59 15.20 6.99
C ILE A 320 16.28 16.56 7.61
N SER A 321 15.12 17.17 7.33
CA SER A 321 14.76 18.45 7.94
C SER A 321 14.61 18.35 9.44
N ARG A 322 15.14 19.30 10.22
CA ARG A 322 14.93 19.37 11.68
C ARG A 322 14.60 20.80 12.06
N GLN A 323 13.58 21.00 12.89
CA GLN A 323 13.19 22.32 13.39
C GLN A 323 14.02 22.65 14.64
N ARG A 324 15.34 22.71 14.47
CA ARG A 324 16.32 22.89 15.55
C ARG A 324 17.36 23.89 15.10
N TYR A 325 17.76 24.76 16.01
CA TYR A 325 18.85 25.71 15.77
C TYR A 325 20.19 24.98 15.61
N TRP A 326 20.55 24.14 16.58
CA TRP A 326 21.84 23.45 16.59
C TRP A 326 21.87 22.29 15.57
N GLY A 327 22.29 22.60 14.34
CA GLY A 327 22.44 21.66 13.24
C GLY A 327 23.00 22.34 12.00
N THR A 328 23.34 21.55 10.98
CA THR A 328 23.83 22.06 9.70
C THR A 328 22.71 22.79 8.96
N PRO A 329 22.88 24.08 8.59
CA PRO A 329 21.90 24.79 7.76
C PRO A 329 21.71 24.07 6.41
N ILE A 330 20.45 23.90 6.00
CA ILE A 330 20.13 23.32 4.68
C ILE A 330 20.43 24.40 3.61
N PRO A 331 21.32 24.15 2.64
CA PRO A 331 21.80 25.16 1.70
C PRO A 331 20.79 25.42 0.57
N ILE A 332 19.60 25.91 0.95
CA ILE A 332 18.50 26.22 0.05
C ILE A 332 18.02 27.64 0.33
N ILE A 333 17.77 28.38 -0.75
CA ILE A 333 17.15 29.70 -0.76
C ILE A 333 15.71 29.55 -1.26
N TYR A 334 14.78 30.19 -0.55
CA TYR A 334 13.41 30.37 -1.02
C TYR A 334 13.30 31.79 -1.59
N TRP A 335 13.20 31.90 -2.91
CA TRP A 335 13.08 33.18 -3.61
C TRP A 335 11.61 33.63 -3.72
N GLU A 336 11.38 34.91 -4.03
CA GLU A 336 10.05 35.44 -4.33
C GLU A 336 9.35 34.58 -5.43
N ASN A 337 8.09 34.23 -5.20
CA ASN A 337 7.27 33.26 -5.95
C ASN A 337 7.55 31.76 -5.67
N CYS A 338 7.97 31.41 -4.45
CA CYS A 338 8.14 30.01 -4.02
C CYS A 338 9.15 29.19 -4.84
N LYS A 339 10.07 29.85 -5.57
CA LYS A 339 11.16 29.15 -6.25
C LYS A 339 12.17 28.66 -5.22
N VAL A 340 12.41 27.35 -5.24
CA VAL A 340 13.36 26.67 -4.36
C VAL A 340 14.68 26.53 -5.12
N VAL A 341 15.72 27.20 -4.65
CA VAL A 341 17.01 27.30 -5.36
C VAL A 341 18.16 26.85 -4.45
N PRO A 342 19.06 25.96 -4.89
CA PRO A 342 20.24 25.61 -4.11
C PRO A 342 21.22 26.78 -4.00
N VAL A 343 21.88 26.91 -2.85
CA VAL A 343 23.03 27.81 -2.68
C VAL A 343 24.17 27.35 -3.61
N SER A 344 24.87 28.29 -4.24
CA SER A 344 26.01 27.97 -5.11
C SER A 344 27.15 27.35 -4.31
N GLU A 345 27.89 26.41 -4.91
CA GLU A 345 29.02 25.73 -4.26
C GLU A 345 30.07 26.71 -3.71
N LYS A 346 30.36 27.78 -4.45
CA LYS A 346 31.30 28.84 -4.04
C LYS A 346 30.84 29.64 -2.81
N ASP A 347 29.55 29.64 -2.51
CA ASP A 347 28.93 30.40 -1.42
C ASP A 347 28.76 29.53 -0.15
N LEU A 348 29.26 28.28 -0.18
CA LEU A 348 29.30 27.39 0.97
C LEU A 348 30.53 27.68 1.85
N PRO A 349 30.47 27.42 3.17
CA PRO A 349 29.32 26.89 3.92
C PRO A 349 28.29 27.97 4.25
N VAL A 350 27.00 27.60 4.25
CA VAL A 350 25.97 28.41 4.92
C VAL A 350 26.22 28.32 6.42
N LYS A 351 26.77 29.39 7.00
CA LYS A 351 27.11 29.42 8.42
C LYS A 351 25.85 29.47 9.28
N LEU A 352 25.82 28.67 10.34
CA LEU A 352 24.84 28.84 11.40
C LEU A 352 25.16 30.17 12.11
N PRO A 353 24.18 31.06 12.35
CA PRO A 353 24.40 32.23 13.20
C PRO A 353 24.97 31.81 14.56
N GLU A 354 25.76 32.67 15.20
CA GLU A 354 26.28 32.41 16.54
C GLU A 354 25.28 32.85 17.62
#